data_AF-A0A222XDT0-F1
#
_entry.id   AF-A0A222XDT0-F1
#
_cell.length_a   1.000
_cell.length_b   1.000
_cell.length_c   1.000
_cell.angle_alpha   90.00
_cell.angle_beta   90.00
_cell.angle_gamma   90.00
#
_symmetry.space_group_name_H-M   'P 1'
#
loop_
_entity.id
_entity.type
_entity.pdbx_description
1 polymer ?
#
loop_
_entity_poly.entity_id
_entity_poly.type
_entity_poly.pdbx_seq_one_letter_code
_entity_poly.pdbx_strand_id
1 'polypeptide(L)' 'MIIEFLSTLLYSVVGIVMLLLAVVVADRLFRLNLRHELVEEHNVAFGILIAGMAVAIGLIIAGTISS' A
#
# COMPACT_ATOMS: atom_id res chain seq x y z
N MET A 1 -3.96 -0.62 -27.22
CA MET A 1 -2.58 -1.16 -27.13
C MET A 1 -1.58 -0.22 -26.45
N ILE A 2 -1.04 0.84 -27.08
CA ILE A 2 -0.02 1.72 -26.42
C ILE A 2 -0.61 2.49 -25.22
N ILE A 3 -1.83 3.00 -25.36
CA ILE A 3 -2.53 3.76 -24.30
C ILE A 3 -2.80 2.87 -23.07
N GLU A 4 -3.23 1.62 -23.28
CA GLU A 4 -3.47 0.64 -22.21
C GLU A 4 -2.20 0.26 -21.44
N PHE A 5 -1.08 0.15 -22.15
CA PHE A 5 0.20 -0.11 -21.50
C PHE A 5 0.64 1.07 -20.64
N LEU A 6 0.45 2.30 -21.16
CA LEU A 6 0.78 3.52 -20.43
C LEU A 6 -0.10 3.73 -19.20
N SER A 7 -1.40 3.47 -19.29
CA SER A 7 -2.31 3.55 -18.14
C SER A 7 -1.99 2.49 -17.09
N THR A 8 -1.68 1.26 -17.47
CA THR A 8 -1.24 0.20 -16.52
C THR A 8 0.05 0.61 -15.78
N LEU A 9 0.99 1.25 -16.50
CA LEU A 9 2.22 1.75 -15.91
C LEU A 9 1.95 2.88 -14.90
N LEU A 10 1.11 3.84 -15.27
CA LEU A 10 0.70 4.95 -14.42
C LEU A 10 -0.01 4.47 -13.16
N TYR A 11 -0.99 3.58 -13.29
CA TYR A 11 -1.74 3.04 -12.16
C TYR A 11 -0.88 2.17 -11.24
N SER A 12 0.09 1.44 -11.78
CA SER A 12 1.05 0.68 -10.96
C SER A 12 1.93 1.61 -10.11
N VAL A 13 2.42 2.70 -10.68
CA VAL A 13 3.21 3.71 -9.93
C VAL A 13 2.35 4.40 -8.89
N VAL A 14 1.12 4.82 -9.25
CA VAL A 14 0.17 5.41 -8.30
C VAL A 14 -0.12 4.45 -7.15
N GLY A 15 -0.30 3.15 -7.43
CA GLY A 15 -0.52 2.14 -6.41
C GLY A 15 0.61 2.01 -5.39
N ILE A 16 1.85 1.99 -5.87
CA ILE A 16 3.04 1.94 -5.01
C ILE A 16 3.10 3.20 -4.13
N VAL A 17 2.86 4.38 -4.70
CA VAL A 17 2.84 5.64 -3.95
C VAL A 17 1.73 5.65 -2.91
N MET A 18 0.54 5.16 -3.26
CA MET A 18 -0.60 5.05 -2.34
C MET A 18 -0.30 4.11 -1.19
N LEU A 19 0.42 3.00 -1.45
CA LEU A 19 0.84 2.02 -0.45
C LEU A 19 1.81 2.65 0.56
N LEU A 20 2.82 3.37 0.07
CA LEU A 20 3.77 4.08 0.92
C LEU A 20 3.08 5.16 1.76
N LEU A 21 2.17 5.92 1.16
CA LEU A 21 1.37 6.91 1.88
C LEU A 21 0.49 6.28 2.95
N ALA A 22 -0.18 5.16 2.65
CA ALA A 22 -1.01 4.46 3.62
C ALA A 22 -0.19 3.97 4.82
N VAL A 23 1.01 3.44 4.59
CA VAL A 23 1.94 3.03 5.67
C VAL A 23 2.37 4.23 6.52
N VAL A 24 2.74 5.36 5.89
CA VAL A 24 3.14 6.58 6.61
C VAL A 24 1.97 7.18 7.41
N VAL A 25 0.76 7.19 6.82
CA VAL A 25 -0.44 7.67 7.50
C VAL A 25 -0.80 6.75 8.66
N ALA A 26 -0.73 5.44 8.49
CA ALA A 26 -0.98 4.48 9.57
C ALA A 26 0.00 4.65 10.73
N ASP A 27 1.30 4.76 10.43
CA ASP A 27 2.35 5.02 11.42
C ASP A 27 2.07 6.30 12.22
N ARG A 28 1.72 7.39 11.52
CA ARG A 28 1.42 8.68 12.16
C ARG A 28 0.09 8.71 12.90
N LEU A 29 -0.93 8.02 12.40
CA LEU A 29 -2.27 7.97 13.00
C LEU A 29 -2.27 7.16 14.30
N PHE A 30 -1.63 6.00 14.28
CA PHE A 30 -1.54 5.12 15.44
C PHE A 30 -0.36 5.45 16.36
N ARG A 31 0.47 6.45 16.00
CA ARG A 31 1.73 6.79 16.69
C ARG A 31 2.61 5.55 16.90
N LEU A 32 2.53 4.62 15.95
CA LEU A 32 3.36 3.44 15.97
C LEU A 32 4.78 3.88 15.63
N ASN A 33 5.76 3.21 16.20
CA ASN A 33 7.14 3.39 15.77
C ASN A 33 7.43 2.21 14.85
N LEU A 34 7.12 2.35 13.55
CA LEU A 34 7.34 1.34 12.50
C LEU A 34 8.63 0.52 12.68
N ARG A 35 9.75 1.20 12.95
CA ARG A 35 11.04 0.54 13.15
C ARG A 35 11.10 -0.26 14.46
N HIS A 36 10.59 0.29 15.56
CA HIS A 36 10.62 -0.35 16.87
C HIS A 36 9.69 -1.57 16.90
N GLU A 37 8.44 -1.43 16.45
CA GLU A 37 7.47 -2.53 16.52
C GLU A 37 7.71 -3.64 15.50
N LEU A 38 8.15 -3.31 14.29
CA LEU A 38 8.35 -4.33 13.24
C LEU A 38 9.72 -5.01 13.33
N VAL A 39 10.79 -4.26 13.67
CA VAL A 39 12.16 -4.77 13.70
C VAL A 39 12.57 -5.24 15.09
N GLU A 40 12.18 -4.54 16.16
CA GLU A 40 12.59 -4.88 17.53
C GLU A 40 11.56 -5.77 18.24
N GLU A 41 10.26 -5.49 18.11
CA GLU A 41 9.22 -6.34 18.73
C GLU A 41 8.71 -7.48 17.85
N HIS A 42 9.09 -7.52 16.56
CA HIS A 42 8.57 -8.50 15.59
C HIS A 42 7.05 -8.61 15.58
N ASN A 43 6.37 -7.46 15.66
CA ASN A 43 4.93 -7.42 15.79
C ASN A 43 4.23 -7.88 14.49
N VAL A 44 3.78 -9.13 14.49
CA VAL A 44 3.06 -9.76 13.38
C VAL A 44 1.76 -9.00 13.03
N ALA A 45 1.11 -8.35 13.99
CA ALA A 45 -0.10 -7.58 13.74
C ALA A 45 0.17 -6.41 12.78
N PHE A 46 1.35 -5.79 12.86
CA PHE A 46 1.76 -4.72 11.97
C PHE A 46 2.06 -5.27 10.55
N GLY A 47 2.68 -6.46 10.46
CA GLY A 47 2.86 -7.15 9.17
C GLY A 47 1.52 -7.46 8.48
N ILE A 48 0.53 -7.92 9.24
CA ILE A 48 -0.84 -8.17 8.75
C ILE A 48 -1.51 -6.87 8.31
N LEU A 49 -1.33 -5.77 9.06
CA LEU A 49 -1.85 -4.45 8.69
C LEU A 49 -1.31 -3.99 7.32
N ILE A 50 0.01 -4.06 7.11
CA ILE A 50 0.64 -3.70 5.83
C ILE A 50 0.13 -4.59 4.70
N ALA A 51 0.04 -5.91 4.93
CA ALA A 51 -0.49 -6.84 3.94
C ALA A 51 -1.95 -6.52 3.57
N GLY A 52 -2.79 -6.21 4.55
CA GLY A 52 -4.18 -5.79 4.34
C GLY A 52 -4.29 -4.50 3.53
N MET A 53 -3.46 -3.50 3.85
CA MET A 53 -3.40 -2.25 3.06
C MET A 53 -2.96 -2.51 1.62
N ALA A 54 -1.98 -3.37 1.39
CA ALA A 54 -1.52 -3.74 0.07
C ALA A 54 -2.64 -4.41 -0.77
N VAL A 55 -3.39 -5.34 -0.17
CA VAL A 55 -4.52 -6.01 -0.82
C VAL A 55 -5.64 -5.02 -1.15
N ALA A 56 -6.01 -4.14 -0.21
CA ALA A 56 -7.05 -3.14 -0.43
C ALA A 56 -6.70 -2.18 -1.59
N ILE A 57 -5.46 -1.70 -1.63
CA ILE A 57 -4.98 -0.82 -2.71
C ILE A 57 -4.95 -1.56 -4.04
N GLY A 58 -4.51 -2.82 -4.05
CA GLY A 58 -4.55 -3.67 -5.25
C GLY A 58 -5.97 -3.82 -5.81
N LEU A 59 -6.97 -4.01 -4.93
CA LEU A 59 -8.38 -4.09 -5.33
C LEU A 59 -8.92 -2.77 -5.89
N ILE A 60 -8.57 -1.63 -5.28
CA ILE A 60 -8.97 -0.30 -5.78
C ILE A 60 -8.42 -0.08 -7.20
N ILE A 61 -7.15 -0.41 -7.42
CA ILE A 61 -6.52 -0.26 -8.74
C ILE A 61 -7.16 -1.21 -9.75
N ALA A 62 -7.37 -2.47 -9.37
CA ALA A 62 -8.03 -3.46 -10.23
C ALA A 62 -9.44 -2.99 -10.66
N GLY A 63 -10.23 -2.43 -9.73
CA GLY A 63 -11.52 -1.83 -10.06
C GLY A 63 -11.41 -0.60 -10.97
N THR A 64 -10.37 0.22 -10.78
CA THR A 64 -10.15 1.42 -11.59
C THR A 64 -9.67 1.09 -13.01
N ILE A 65 -8.85 0.06 -13.20
CA ILE A 65 -8.38 -0.39 -14.52
C ILE A 65 -9.49 -1.13 -15.28
N SER A 66 -10.36 -1.86 -14.58
CA SER A 66 -11.46 -2.62 -15.19
C SER A 66 -12.64 -1.77 -15.63
N SER A 67 -12.68 -0.48 -15.28
CA SER A 67 -13.75 0.48 -15.60
C SER A 67 -13.36 1.36 -16.80
#